data_AF-A0A940IUE3-F1
#
_entry.id   AF-A0A940IUE3-F1
#
_cell.length_a   1.000
_cell.length_b   1.000
_cell.length_c   1.000
_cell.angle_alpha   90.00
_cell.angle_beta   90.00
_cell.angle_gamma   90.00
#
_symmetry.space_group_name_H-M   'P 1'
#
loop_
_entity.id
_entity.type
_entity.pdbx_description
1 polymer ?
#
loop_
_entity_poly.entity_id
_entity_poly.type
_entity_poly.pdbx_seq_one_letter_code
_entity_poly.pdbx_strand_id
1 'polypeptide(L)'
;MTVWNIHLLNARNALTLLLPQIRATAREAVARVSQHADLPRFDLVVKAQPGGGIPDWGVGGYAAAPGLIEVTLNPDRFDAALLLRTLVHEMHHLIRWDGPGYGRSLGEALVSEGLAGHFVLQVLGGKPDPWDAVTPAAGVARQAMNEWARLDHDHARWFLGKGDLRKWTGYGLGHRLIAEHLAQAQGDDAVTLSTTRADAFRPAMRRLVGTDGQSPEDEMAKDEVAEDEMADQDATTGDKPGDGAATPASELGDTDAAAADTVPTDRPSDSGAEDRSAQDDETVSTGKPAPGDGDPKASADDKKG
;
A
#
# COMPACT_ATOMS: atom_id res chain seq x y z
N MET A 1 24.43 14.43 1.97
CA MET A 1 24.02 14.31 0.56
C MET A 1 23.93 12.83 0.25
N THR A 2 22.75 12.32 -0.10
CA THR A 2 22.55 10.89 -0.41
C THR A 2 23.38 10.48 -1.62
N VAL A 3 24.01 9.31 -1.54
CA VAL A 3 24.77 8.71 -2.65
C VAL A 3 23.89 7.66 -3.31
N TRP A 4 23.64 7.81 -4.61
CA TRP A 4 22.84 6.87 -5.38
C TRP A 4 23.30 6.81 -6.83
N ASN A 5 23.09 5.67 -7.48
CA ASN A 5 23.33 5.50 -8.92
C ASN A 5 22.04 5.14 -9.64
N ILE A 6 21.99 5.48 -10.94
CA ILE A 6 20.88 5.10 -11.81
C ILE A 6 21.36 4.24 -12.97
N HIS A 7 20.74 3.08 -13.13
CA HIS A 7 21.02 2.09 -14.16
C HIS A 7 19.82 2.05 -15.12
N LEU A 8 20.00 2.57 -16.33
CA LEU A 8 18.97 2.59 -17.36
C LEU A 8 19.20 1.41 -18.30
N LEU A 9 18.37 0.36 -18.21
CA LEU A 9 18.47 -0.83 -19.05
C LEU A 9 17.95 -0.52 -20.46
N ASN A 10 18.80 0.10 -21.28
CA ASN A 10 18.42 0.69 -22.56
C ASN A 10 19.16 0.09 -23.78
N ALA A 11 19.63 -1.16 -23.70
CA ALA A 11 20.39 -1.79 -24.80
C ALA A 11 19.60 -1.89 -26.12
N ARG A 12 18.27 -1.84 -26.06
CA ARG A 12 17.36 -1.85 -27.23
C ARG A 12 16.76 -0.48 -27.55
N ASN A 13 17.30 0.60 -26.98
CA ASN A 13 16.90 1.99 -27.24
C ASN A 13 15.45 2.37 -26.85
N ALA A 14 14.71 1.51 -26.15
CA ALA A 14 13.32 1.73 -25.77
C ALA A 14 13.12 2.92 -24.81
N LEU A 15 14.16 3.33 -24.08
CA LEU A 15 14.14 4.49 -23.18
C LEU A 15 14.86 5.71 -23.77
N THR A 16 15.49 5.60 -24.95
CA THR A 16 16.43 6.63 -25.47
C THR A 16 15.82 8.04 -25.49
N LEU A 17 14.57 8.16 -25.90
CA LEU A 17 13.87 9.45 -25.97
C LEU A 17 13.41 9.98 -24.60
N LEU A 18 13.37 9.10 -23.60
CA LEU A 18 12.88 9.39 -22.24
C LEU A 18 14.01 9.57 -21.22
N LEU A 19 15.27 9.24 -21.58
CA LEU A 19 16.41 9.29 -20.66
C LEU A 19 16.56 10.64 -19.94
N PRO A 20 16.42 11.82 -20.63
CA PRO A 20 16.53 13.10 -19.95
C PRO A 20 15.46 13.28 -18.86
N GLN A 21 14.20 12.96 -19.19
CA GLN A 21 13.06 13.08 -18.28
C GLN A 21 13.19 12.11 -17.12
N ILE A 22 13.49 10.82 -17.36
CA ILE A 22 13.69 9.82 -16.30
C ILE A 22 14.77 10.28 -15.31
N ARG A 23 15.91 10.77 -15.81
CA ARG A 23 16.99 11.27 -14.95
C ARG A 23 16.60 12.52 -14.18
N ALA A 24 15.85 13.43 -14.80
CA ALA A 24 15.36 14.63 -14.15
C ALA A 24 14.37 14.28 -13.03
N THR A 25 13.37 13.44 -13.32
CA THR A 25 12.39 12.95 -12.35
C THR A 25 13.05 12.22 -11.19
N ALA A 26 14.03 11.35 -11.44
CA ALA A 26 14.73 10.63 -10.38
C ALA A 26 15.52 11.59 -9.45
N ARG A 27 16.21 12.59 -10.03
CA ARG A 27 16.88 13.64 -9.22
C ARG A 27 15.89 14.46 -8.41
N GLU A 28 14.74 14.79 -9.00
CA GLU A 28 13.67 15.52 -8.32
C GLU A 28 13.10 14.70 -7.16
N ALA A 29 12.81 13.41 -7.37
CA ALA A 29 12.33 12.51 -6.33
C ALA A 29 13.29 12.48 -5.14
N VAL A 30 14.59 12.24 -5.39
CA VAL A 30 15.62 12.24 -4.33
C VAL A 30 15.68 13.60 -3.63
N ALA A 31 15.65 14.71 -4.37
CA ALA A 31 15.73 16.04 -3.78
C ALA A 31 14.53 16.36 -2.89
N ARG A 32 13.30 15.98 -3.30
CA ARG A 32 12.08 16.18 -2.51
C ARG A 32 12.09 15.29 -1.27
N VAL A 33 12.36 13.99 -1.43
CA VAL A 33 12.41 13.05 -0.31
C VAL A 33 13.47 13.44 0.72
N SER A 34 14.64 13.92 0.27
CA SER A 34 15.73 14.36 1.16
C SER A 34 15.38 15.60 2.01
N GLN A 35 14.26 16.27 1.74
CA GLN A 35 13.75 17.35 2.61
C GLN A 35 12.99 16.80 3.83
N HIS A 36 12.55 15.54 3.77
CA HIS A 36 11.73 14.90 4.79
C HIS A 36 12.46 13.76 5.51
N ALA A 37 13.38 13.07 4.84
CA ALA A 37 14.06 11.89 5.38
C ALA A 37 15.50 11.77 4.88
N ASP A 38 16.36 11.18 5.71
CA ASP A 38 17.67 10.71 5.26
C ASP A 38 17.49 9.43 4.43
N LEU A 39 17.83 9.50 3.15
CA LEU A 39 17.82 8.32 2.29
C LEU A 39 19.10 7.50 2.47
N PRO A 40 19.01 6.17 2.64
CA PRO A 40 20.17 5.31 2.59
C PRO A 40 20.78 5.32 1.18
N ARG A 41 21.97 4.75 1.04
CA ARG A 41 22.61 4.61 -0.27
C ARG A 41 21.87 3.56 -1.09
N PHE A 42 21.62 3.83 -2.36
CA PHE A 42 20.86 2.90 -3.19
C PHE A 42 21.21 2.96 -4.68
N ASP A 43 20.87 1.88 -5.38
CA ASP A 43 20.84 1.78 -6.82
C ASP A 43 19.38 1.83 -7.32
N LEU A 44 19.14 2.66 -8.33
CA LEU A 44 17.87 2.72 -9.05
C LEU A 44 18.04 2.05 -10.42
N VAL A 45 17.36 0.92 -10.63
CA VAL A 45 17.32 0.24 -11.92
C VAL A 45 16.01 0.56 -12.64
N VAL A 46 16.09 1.07 -13.86
CA VAL A 46 14.91 1.34 -14.70
C VAL A 46 14.96 0.47 -15.94
N LYS A 47 13.94 -0.36 -16.14
CA LYS A 47 13.79 -1.23 -17.31
C LYS A 47 12.57 -0.84 -18.14
N ALA A 48 12.74 -0.83 -19.46
CA ALA A 48 11.63 -0.67 -20.38
C ALA A 48 10.88 -1.99 -20.57
N GLN A 49 9.56 -1.94 -20.47
CA GLN A 49 8.68 -3.04 -20.85
C GLN A 49 7.42 -2.46 -21.50
N PRO A 50 7.26 -2.55 -22.83
CA PRO A 50 6.01 -2.19 -23.49
C PRO A 50 4.83 -2.94 -22.87
N GLY A 51 3.77 -2.21 -22.52
CA GLY A 51 2.61 -2.77 -21.79
C GLY A 51 2.87 -3.15 -20.33
N GLY A 52 4.09 -2.94 -19.81
CA GLY A 52 4.45 -3.21 -18.42
C GLY A 52 4.04 -2.10 -17.44
N GLY A 53 4.41 -2.27 -16.17
CA GLY A 53 3.97 -1.39 -15.09
C GLY A 53 2.51 -1.63 -14.68
N ILE A 54 1.96 -0.74 -13.87
CA ILE A 54 0.55 -0.82 -13.48
C ILE A 54 -0.33 -0.39 -14.68
N PRO A 55 -1.39 -1.14 -15.03
CA PRO A 55 -2.32 -0.76 -16.10
C PRO A 55 -2.83 0.67 -15.91
N ASP A 56 -2.91 1.42 -17.02
CA ASP A 56 -3.26 2.86 -17.08
C ASP A 56 -2.32 3.83 -16.35
N TRP A 57 -1.44 3.35 -15.47
CA TRP A 57 -0.41 4.13 -14.80
C TRP A 57 0.94 4.12 -15.55
N GLY A 58 1.25 3.02 -16.25
CA GLY A 58 2.44 2.87 -17.09
C GLY A 58 3.77 2.74 -16.34
N VAL A 59 3.77 2.82 -15.01
CA VAL A 59 4.95 2.66 -14.15
C VAL A 59 4.62 1.66 -13.05
N GLY A 60 5.57 0.78 -12.73
CA GLY A 60 5.53 -0.05 -11.53
C GLY A 60 6.91 -0.02 -10.87
N GLY A 61 6.93 0.04 -9.54
CA GLY A 61 8.14 0.05 -8.72
C GLY A 61 8.10 -1.07 -7.68
N TYR A 62 9.28 -1.46 -7.20
CA TYR A 62 9.43 -2.17 -5.94
C TYR A 62 10.85 -1.97 -5.38
N ALA A 63 10.99 -1.84 -4.06
CA ALA A 63 12.27 -1.89 -3.37
C ALA A 63 12.68 -3.35 -3.08
N ALA A 64 13.34 -3.99 -4.05
CA ALA A 64 13.63 -5.42 -4.08
C ALA A 64 14.47 -5.96 -2.90
N ALA A 65 15.33 -5.12 -2.35
CA ALA A 65 16.28 -5.45 -1.29
C ALA A 65 16.78 -4.15 -0.63
N PRO A 66 17.49 -4.23 0.52
CA PRO A 66 18.18 -3.08 1.07
C PRO A 66 19.07 -2.41 0.01
N GLY A 67 18.88 -1.11 -0.22
CA GLY A 67 19.69 -0.36 -1.18
C GLY A 67 19.31 -0.55 -2.65
N LEU A 68 18.19 -1.18 -3.01
CA LEU A 68 17.81 -1.41 -4.40
C LEU A 68 16.34 -1.05 -4.67
N ILE A 69 16.13 -0.17 -5.66
CA ILE A 69 14.82 0.11 -6.25
C ILE A 69 14.83 -0.35 -7.70
N GLU A 70 13.84 -1.15 -8.09
CA GLU A 70 13.58 -1.53 -9.47
C GLU A 70 12.31 -0.88 -10.00
N VAL A 71 12.38 -0.30 -11.18
CA VAL A 71 11.25 0.31 -11.87
C VAL A 71 11.06 -0.33 -13.23
N THR A 72 9.84 -0.82 -13.46
CA THR A 72 9.33 -1.21 -14.78
C THR A 72 8.55 -0.05 -15.38
N LEU A 73 8.96 0.40 -16.56
CA LEU A 73 8.38 1.56 -17.24
C LEU A 73 7.86 1.15 -18.61
N ASN A 74 6.61 1.48 -18.90
CA ASN A 74 6.03 1.39 -20.24
C ASN A 74 6.34 2.68 -21.01
N PRO A 75 7.21 2.64 -22.04
CA PRO A 75 7.64 3.86 -22.74
C PRO A 75 6.46 4.61 -23.40
N ASP A 76 5.45 3.87 -23.85
CA ASP A 76 4.29 4.43 -24.57
C ASP A 76 3.30 5.14 -23.63
N ARG A 77 3.45 4.95 -22.33
CA ARG A 77 2.60 5.54 -21.28
C ARG A 77 3.42 6.33 -20.26
N PHE A 78 4.63 6.74 -20.63
CA PHE A 78 5.49 7.46 -19.72
C PHE A 78 4.88 8.79 -19.30
N ASP A 79 4.73 8.97 -17.98
CA ASP A 79 4.38 10.23 -17.35
C ASP A 79 5.38 10.50 -16.22
N ALA A 80 6.01 11.68 -16.26
CA ALA A 80 7.03 12.07 -15.30
C ALA A 80 6.47 12.26 -13.89
N ALA A 81 5.21 12.71 -13.75
CA ALA A 81 4.56 12.85 -12.46
C ALA A 81 4.21 11.47 -11.87
N LEU A 82 3.76 10.51 -12.69
CA LEU A 82 3.50 9.16 -12.23
C LEU A 82 4.80 8.43 -11.81
N LEU A 83 5.88 8.61 -12.57
CA LEU A 83 7.20 8.12 -12.15
C LEU A 83 7.66 8.78 -10.84
N LEU A 84 7.47 10.09 -10.68
CA LEU A 84 7.82 10.80 -9.44
C LEU A 84 7.09 10.20 -8.23
N ARG A 85 5.78 9.98 -8.35
CA ARG A 85 4.96 9.39 -7.28
C ARG A 85 5.42 7.98 -6.93
N THR A 86 5.63 7.13 -7.94
CA THR A 86 6.15 5.77 -7.73
C THR A 86 7.52 5.79 -7.05
N LEU A 87 8.44 6.66 -7.47
CA LEU A 87 9.77 6.74 -6.83
C LEU A 87 9.70 7.20 -5.37
N VAL A 88 8.81 8.13 -5.02
CA VAL A 88 8.61 8.53 -3.62
C VAL A 88 8.08 7.37 -2.78
N HIS A 89 7.11 6.61 -3.31
CA HIS A 89 6.60 5.39 -2.67
C HIS A 89 7.73 4.39 -2.41
N GLU A 90 8.52 4.04 -3.43
CA GLU A 90 9.60 3.07 -3.29
C GLU A 90 10.74 3.55 -2.37
N MET A 91 10.99 4.85 -2.33
CA MET A 91 11.98 5.42 -1.41
C MET A 91 11.55 5.28 0.06
N HIS A 92 10.25 5.22 0.36
CA HIS A 92 9.80 4.89 1.70
C HIS A 92 10.16 3.45 2.06
N HIS A 93 9.85 2.50 1.18
CA HIS A 93 10.24 1.10 1.36
C HIS A 93 11.75 0.94 1.52
N LEU A 94 12.52 1.72 0.76
CA LEU A 94 13.97 1.78 0.87
C LEU A 94 14.43 2.22 2.28
N ILE A 95 13.83 3.25 2.87
CA ILE A 95 14.13 3.67 4.25
C ILE A 95 13.74 2.56 5.24
N ARG A 96 12.57 1.95 5.02
CA ARG A 96 12.04 0.90 5.89
C ARG A 96 12.92 -0.37 5.91
N TRP A 97 13.71 -0.62 4.86
CA TRP A 97 14.70 -1.70 4.83
C TRP A 97 15.79 -1.58 5.93
N ASP A 98 16.04 -0.38 6.47
CA ASP A 98 16.94 -0.20 7.62
C ASP A 98 16.28 -0.58 8.96
N GLY A 99 14.99 -0.94 8.96
CA GLY A 99 14.25 -1.46 10.10
C GLY A 99 13.70 -2.88 9.82
N PRO A 100 12.37 -3.08 9.88
CA PRO A 100 11.78 -4.40 9.67
C PRO A 100 11.75 -4.84 8.19
N GLY A 101 12.08 -3.96 7.24
CA GLY A 101 11.89 -4.20 5.81
C GLY A 101 10.42 -4.26 5.41
N TYR A 102 10.16 -4.75 4.19
CA TYR A 102 8.80 -4.93 3.67
C TYR A 102 7.96 -5.87 4.57
N GLY A 103 8.62 -6.89 5.12
CA GLY A 103 8.03 -7.90 5.99
C GLY A 103 7.54 -9.15 5.26
N ARG A 104 7.06 -10.12 6.02
CA ARG A 104 6.61 -11.44 5.51
C ARG A 104 5.17 -11.76 5.90
N SER A 105 4.68 -11.17 6.97
CA SER A 105 3.29 -11.32 7.40
C SER A 105 2.36 -10.33 6.69
N LEU A 106 1.07 -10.66 6.63
CA LEU A 106 0.06 -9.74 6.10
C LEU A 106 0.09 -8.38 6.82
N GLY A 107 0.18 -8.38 8.15
CA GLY A 107 0.22 -7.15 8.94
C GLY A 107 1.44 -6.29 8.61
N GLU A 108 2.60 -6.90 8.36
CA GLU A 108 3.78 -6.16 7.91
C GLU A 108 3.60 -5.59 6.50
N ALA A 109 3.04 -6.35 5.55
CA ALA A 109 2.76 -5.86 4.19
C ALA A 109 1.78 -4.68 4.22
N LEU A 110 0.67 -4.77 4.96
CA LEU A 110 -0.31 -3.68 5.10
C LEU A 110 0.31 -2.40 5.68
N VAL A 111 1.17 -2.54 6.69
CA VAL A 111 1.87 -1.40 7.30
C VAL A 111 2.89 -0.82 6.33
N SER A 112 3.66 -1.66 5.65
CA SER A 112 4.66 -1.22 4.67
C SER A 112 4.02 -0.42 3.55
N GLU A 113 2.97 -0.95 2.92
CA GLU A 113 2.27 -0.27 1.83
C GLU A 113 1.53 0.98 2.31
N GLY A 114 0.86 0.91 3.46
CA GLY A 114 0.16 2.05 4.03
C GLY A 114 1.10 3.21 4.36
N LEU A 115 2.26 2.94 4.95
CA LEU A 115 3.24 3.99 5.27
C LEU A 115 3.80 4.61 4.00
N ALA A 116 4.10 3.80 2.97
CA ALA A 116 4.61 4.29 1.70
C ALA A 116 3.58 5.19 0.98
N GLY A 117 2.31 4.82 0.97
CA GLY A 117 1.23 5.65 0.41
C GLY A 117 1.06 6.99 1.16
N HIS A 118 1.10 6.97 2.51
CA HIS A 118 1.09 8.22 3.29
C HIS A 118 2.34 9.07 3.07
N PHE A 119 3.49 8.45 2.83
CA PHE A 119 4.72 9.18 2.53
C PHE A 119 4.64 9.93 1.20
N VAL A 120 3.97 9.36 0.19
CA VAL A 120 3.67 10.07 -1.06
C VAL A 120 2.91 11.36 -0.77
N LEU A 121 1.90 11.33 0.10
CA LEU A 121 1.14 12.51 0.51
C LEU A 121 1.98 13.51 1.31
N GLN A 122 2.83 13.01 2.21
CA GLN A 122 3.71 13.85 3.01
C GLN A 122 4.68 14.66 2.15
N VAL A 123 5.24 14.05 1.09
CA VAL A 123 6.26 14.68 0.23
C VAL A 123 5.65 15.49 -0.91
N LEU A 124 4.57 15.01 -1.52
CA LEU A 124 4.01 15.58 -2.75
C LEU A 124 2.66 16.29 -2.52
N GLY A 125 2.00 16.06 -1.39
CA GLY A 125 0.64 16.49 -1.15
C GLY A 125 -0.36 15.85 -2.12
N GLY A 126 -1.50 16.52 -2.28
CA GLY A 126 -2.54 16.11 -3.22
C GLY A 126 -3.41 14.96 -2.70
N LYS A 127 -3.92 14.15 -3.63
CA LYS A 127 -4.81 13.03 -3.34
C LYS A 127 -4.02 11.71 -3.20
N PRO A 128 -4.54 10.72 -2.46
CA PRO A 128 -4.00 9.36 -2.45
C PRO A 128 -3.97 8.77 -3.86
N ASP A 129 -3.05 7.83 -4.10
CA ASP A 129 -3.04 7.08 -5.35
C ASP A 129 -4.29 6.21 -5.49
N PRO A 130 -4.68 5.82 -6.72
CA PRO A 130 -5.94 5.11 -6.94
C PRO A 130 -6.10 3.82 -6.11
N TRP A 131 -5.00 3.13 -5.83
CA TRP A 131 -4.99 1.93 -4.98
C TRP A 131 -5.13 2.25 -3.49
N ASP A 132 -4.53 3.34 -3.02
CA ASP A 132 -4.64 3.81 -1.64
C ASP A 132 -6.03 4.40 -1.33
N ALA A 133 -6.69 4.93 -2.36
CA ALA A 133 -8.05 5.45 -2.29
C ALA A 133 -9.14 4.36 -2.30
N VAL A 134 -8.79 3.07 -2.46
CA VAL A 134 -9.77 1.99 -2.44
C VAL A 134 -10.35 1.83 -1.04
N THR A 135 -11.67 1.99 -0.91
CA THR A 135 -12.38 1.64 0.33
C THR A 135 -12.54 0.12 0.41
N PRO A 136 -11.99 -0.56 1.45
CA PRO A 136 -12.24 -1.97 1.69
C PRO A 136 -13.72 -2.24 2.00
N ALA A 137 -14.22 -3.41 1.62
CA ALA A 137 -15.56 -3.85 1.99
C ALA A 137 -15.69 -4.12 3.50
N ALA A 138 -16.92 -4.13 4.01
CA ALA A 138 -17.19 -4.44 5.41
C ALA A 138 -16.62 -5.82 5.79
N GLY A 139 -16.07 -5.92 6.99
CA GLY A 139 -15.48 -7.17 7.51
C GLY A 139 -14.05 -7.45 7.06
N VAL A 140 -13.53 -6.74 6.05
CA VAL A 140 -12.15 -6.92 5.58
C VAL A 140 -11.13 -6.60 6.68
N ALA A 141 -11.33 -5.55 7.49
CA ALA A 141 -10.43 -5.24 8.60
C ALA A 141 -10.37 -6.39 9.61
N ARG A 142 -11.51 -7.03 9.89
CA ARG A 142 -11.59 -8.18 10.80
C ARG A 142 -10.86 -9.38 10.23
N GLN A 143 -11.02 -9.63 8.94
CA GLN A 143 -10.32 -10.69 8.24
C GLN A 143 -8.80 -10.47 8.26
N ALA A 144 -8.34 -9.25 7.98
CA ALA A 144 -6.93 -8.87 8.06
C ALA A 144 -6.37 -9.04 9.48
N MET A 145 -7.17 -8.72 10.51
CA MET A 145 -6.78 -8.92 11.90
C MET A 145 -6.59 -10.42 12.24
N ASN A 146 -7.43 -11.30 11.70
CA ASN A 146 -7.31 -12.75 11.87
C ASN A 146 -6.09 -13.32 11.13
N GLU A 147 -5.78 -12.78 9.96
CA GLU A 147 -4.64 -13.18 9.13
C GLU A 147 -3.34 -12.42 9.48
N TRP A 148 -3.36 -11.50 10.45
CA TRP A 148 -2.31 -10.51 10.69
C TRP A 148 -0.88 -11.07 10.72
N ALA A 149 -0.69 -12.17 11.45
CA ALA A 149 0.62 -12.79 11.66
C ALA A 149 0.95 -13.92 10.67
N ARG A 150 0.07 -14.19 9.69
CA ARG A 150 0.28 -15.25 8.70
C ARG A 150 1.43 -14.89 7.77
N LEU A 151 2.46 -15.74 7.77
CA LEU A 151 3.64 -15.60 6.91
C LEU A 151 3.41 -16.12 5.49
N ASP A 152 2.36 -16.93 5.31
CA ASP A 152 1.95 -17.55 4.05
C ASP A 152 0.74 -16.83 3.43
N HIS A 153 0.55 -15.54 3.75
CA HIS A 153 -0.57 -14.78 3.23
C HIS A 153 -0.54 -14.70 1.70
N ASP A 154 -1.72 -14.81 1.07
CA ASP A 154 -1.82 -14.68 -0.38
C ASP A 154 -1.74 -13.19 -0.77
N HIS A 155 -0.55 -12.77 -1.16
CA HIS A 155 -0.28 -11.38 -1.56
C HIS A 155 -1.11 -10.96 -2.77
N ALA A 156 -1.27 -11.84 -3.77
CA ALA A 156 -2.06 -11.54 -4.96
C ALA A 156 -3.56 -11.37 -4.61
N ARG A 157 -4.08 -12.18 -3.70
CA ARG A 157 -5.45 -12.02 -3.17
C ARG A 157 -5.65 -10.66 -2.51
N TRP A 158 -4.76 -10.26 -1.61
CA TRP A 158 -4.90 -9.01 -0.86
C TRP A 158 -4.66 -7.76 -1.71
N PHE A 159 -3.61 -7.75 -2.54
CA PHE A 159 -3.14 -6.53 -3.19
C PHE A 159 -3.52 -6.43 -4.68
N LEU A 160 -3.64 -7.56 -5.39
CA LEU A 160 -3.94 -7.58 -6.83
C LEU A 160 -5.41 -7.89 -7.14
N GLY A 161 -6.20 -8.32 -6.15
CA GLY A 161 -7.63 -8.58 -6.28
C GLY A 161 -7.94 -9.91 -6.93
N LYS A 162 -7.80 -10.99 -6.15
CA LYS A 162 -8.12 -12.35 -6.56
C LYS A 162 -9.13 -12.97 -5.60
N GLY A 163 -10.09 -13.72 -6.15
CA GLY A 163 -11.09 -14.43 -5.34
C GLY A 163 -12.15 -13.49 -4.77
N ASP A 164 -12.22 -13.42 -3.44
CA ASP A 164 -13.25 -12.72 -2.67
C ASP A 164 -12.90 -11.25 -2.35
N LEU A 165 -11.66 -10.83 -2.58
CA LEU A 165 -11.23 -9.45 -2.35
C LEU A 165 -11.15 -8.65 -3.66
N ARG A 166 -11.59 -7.39 -3.58
CA ARG A 166 -11.46 -6.43 -4.68
C ARG A 166 -9.99 -6.12 -4.93
N LYS A 167 -9.64 -5.81 -6.18
CA LYS A 167 -8.34 -5.23 -6.54
C LYS A 167 -7.99 -4.06 -5.62
N TRP A 168 -6.76 -4.08 -5.12
CA TRP A 168 -6.16 -3.09 -4.22
C TRP A 168 -6.76 -2.99 -2.82
N THR A 169 -7.54 -3.98 -2.37
CA THR A 169 -8.08 -3.99 -1.00
C THR A 169 -6.99 -3.85 0.07
N GLY A 170 -5.84 -4.52 -0.09
CA GLY A 170 -4.71 -4.43 0.83
C GLY A 170 -4.11 -3.03 0.92
N TYR A 171 -3.91 -2.36 -0.22
CA TYR A 171 -3.41 -0.98 -0.27
C TYR A 171 -4.36 -0.02 0.45
N GLY A 172 -5.64 -0.03 0.07
CA GLY A 172 -6.66 0.81 0.68
C GLY A 172 -6.85 0.57 2.18
N LEU A 173 -6.78 -0.69 2.63
CA LEU A 173 -6.82 -1.03 4.05
C LEU A 173 -5.56 -0.54 4.79
N GLY A 174 -4.37 -0.74 4.22
CA GLY A 174 -3.11 -0.26 4.77
C GLY A 174 -3.10 1.26 4.92
N HIS A 175 -3.56 1.98 3.89
CA HIS A 175 -3.66 3.43 3.93
C HIS A 175 -4.64 3.92 5.03
N ARG A 176 -5.81 3.28 5.18
CA ARG A 176 -6.75 3.57 6.28
C ARG A 176 -6.16 3.24 7.66
N LEU A 177 -5.44 2.12 7.78
CA LEU A 177 -4.77 1.71 9.01
C LEU A 177 -3.77 2.77 9.50
N ILE A 178 -2.94 3.27 8.60
CA ILE A 178 -1.94 4.29 8.95
C ILE A 178 -2.62 5.62 9.27
N ALA A 179 -3.66 6.03 8.53
CA ALA A 179 -4.43 7.22 8.86
C ALA A 179 -5.03 7.14 10.28
N GLU A 180 -5.61 5.99 10.63
CA GLU A 180 -6.18 5.72 11.96
C GLU A 180 -5.12 5.70 13.07
N HIS A 181 -3.87 5.35 12.75
CA HIS A 181 -2.76 5.43 13.69
C HIS A 181 -2.31 6.89 13.90
N LEU A 182 -2.07 7.63 12.81
CA LEU A 182 -1.62 9.02 12.82
C LEU A 182 -2.62 9.95 13.52
N ALA A 183 -3.93 9.68 13.40
CA ALA A 183 -4.96 10.45 14.10
C ALA A 183 -4.85 10.39 15.64
N GLN A 184 -4.18 9.38 16.19
CA GLN A 184 -4.04 9.19 17.65
C GLN A 184 -2.65 9.56 18.18
N ALA A 185 -1.65 9.68 17.31
CA ALA A 185 -0.26 9.88 17.67
C ALA A 185 0.20 11.30 17.32
N GLN A 186 0.31 12.17 18.33
CA GLN A 186 0.74 13.54 18.12
C GLN A 186 2.23 13.58 17.73
N GLY A 187 2.52 14.07 16.53
CA GLY A 187 3.88 14.32 16.05
C GLY A 187 4.51 13.16 15.28
N ASP A 188 3.82 12.04 15.09
CA ASP A 188 4.25 10.98 14.20
C ASP A 188 3.87 11.29 12.74
N ASP A 189 4.70 10.84 11.81
CA ASP A 189 4.45 10.86 10.37
C ASP A 189 4.95 9.58 9.70
N ALA A 190 4.84 9.48 8.37
CA ALA A 190 5.25 8.27 7.66
C ALA A 190 6.77 8.00 7.76
N VAL A 191 7.59 9.05 7.91
CA VAL A 191 9.05 8.94 8.06
C VAL A 191 9.42 8.49 9.46
N THR A 192 8.88 9.12 10.50
CA THR A 192 9.20 8.77 11.90
C THR A 192 8.82 7.32 12.21
N LEU A 193 7.76 6.83 11.56
CA LEU A 193 7.26 5.47 11.69
C LEU A 193 7.89 4.44 10.74
N SER A 194 8.81 4.86 9.86
CA SER A 194 9.39 4.02 8.81
C SER A 194 10.07 2.74 9.33
N THR A 195 10.66 2.77 10.54
CA THR A 195 11.31 1.61 11.18
C THR A 195 10.43 0.93 12.23
N THR A 196 9.20 1.39 12.43
CA THR A 196 8.27 0.83 13.41
C THR A 196 7.76 -0.55 12.96
N ARG A 197 7.77 -1.50 13.89
CA ARG A 197 7.26 -2.87 13.67
C ARG A 197 5.75 -2.87 13.55
N ALA A 198 5.21 -3.80 12.75
CA ALA A 198 3.78 -3.91 12.48
C ALA A 198 2.94 -4.03 13.77
N ASP A 199 3.43 -4.71 14.81
CA ASP A 199 2.69 -4.91 16.07
C ASP A 199 2.23 -3.60 16.73
N ALA A 200 2.96 -2.50 16.55
CA ALA A 200 2.59 -1.18 17.07
C ALA A 200 1.31 -0.62 16.42
N PHE A 201 0.94 -1.10 15.24
CA PHE A 201 -0.24 -0.68 14.49
C PHE A 201 -1.49 -1.53 14.79
N ARG A 202 -1.35 -2.64 15.52
CA ARG A 202 -2.49 -3.49 15.90
C ARG A 202 -3.61 -2.75 16.63
N PRO A 203 -3.34 -1.80 17.55
CA PRO A 203 -4.41 -1.01 18.17
C PRO A 203 -5.24 -0.22 17.15
N ALA A 204 -4.62 0.33 16.11
CA ALA A 204 -5.32 1.03 15.03
C ALA A 204 -6.19 0.07 14.21
N MET A 205 -5.67 -1.11 13.87
CA MET A 205 -6.47 -2.14 13.20
C MET A 205 -7.69 -2.56 14.03
N ARG A 206 -7.54 -2.72 15.36
CA ARG A 206 -8.67 -3.05 16.24
C ARG A 206 -9.76 -1.98 16.24
N ARG A 207 -9.40 -0.69 16.15
CA ARG A 207 -10.38 0.40 16.04
C ARG A 207 -11.13 0.32 14.71
N LEU A 208 -10.43 0.10 13.60
CA LEU A 208 -11.07 -0.12 12.29
C LEU A 208 -12.06 -1.30 12.31
N VAL A 209 -11.72 -2.40 13.00
CA VAL A 209 -12.65 -3.53 13.18
C VAL A 209 -13.90 -3.13 13.98
N GLY A 210 -13.75 -2.24 14.96
CA GLY A 210 -14.87 -1.72 15.77
C GLY A 210 -15.77 -0.75 15.01
N THR A 211 -15.24 0.01 14.05
CA THR A 211 -16.02 0.91 13.19
C THR A 211 -16.70 0.17 12.04
N ASP A 212 -16.05 -0.84 11.46
CA ASP A 212 -16.63 -1.67 10.38
C ASP A 212 -17.82 -2.53 10.85
N GLY A 213 -17.98 -2.70 12.17
CA GLY A 213 -19.10 -3.43 12.79
C GLY A 213 -20.26 -2.55 13.25
N GLN A 214 -20.21 -1.25 13.01
CA GLN A 214 -21.34 -0.34 13.21
C GLN A 214 -21.91 -0.05 11.83
N SER A 215 -22.97 -0.78 11.45
CA SER A 215 -23.74 -0.38 10.27
C SER A 215 -24.47 0.93 10.58
N PRO A 216 -24.80 1.76 9.58
CA PRO A 216 -25.69 2.92 9.77
C PRO A 216 -27.00 2.54 10.48
N GLU A 217 -27.47 1.31 10.27
CA GLU A 217 -28.62 0.71 10.94
C GLU A 217 -28.40 0.50 12.46
N ASP A 218 -27.17 0.22 12.89
CA ASP A 218 -26.83 0.06 14.32
C ASP A 218 -26.63 1.41 15.04
N GLU A 219 -26.29 2.48 14.30
CA GLU A 219 -26.29 3.84 14.84
C GLU A 219 -27.71 4.41 14.93
N MET A 220 -28.54 4.20 13.90
CA MET A 220 -29.98 4.56 13.95
C MET A 220 -30.73 3.79 15.04
N ALA A 221 -30.43 2.51 15.27
CA ALA A 221 -31.02 1.74 16.36
C ALA A 221 -30.54 2.19 17.75
N LYS A 222 -29.37 2.82 17.87
CA LYS A 222 -28.91 3.40 19.16
C LYS A 222 -29.55 4.76 19.42
N ASP A 223 -29.78 5.55 18.37
CA ASP A 223 -30.48 6.83 18.47
C ASP A 223 -31.98 6.61 18.77
N GLU A 224 -32.64 5.61 18.19
CA GLU A 224 -34.04 5.25 18.52
C GLU A 224 -34.20 4.76 19.98
N VAL A 225 -33.23 4.00 20.50
CA VAL A 225 -33.27 3.53 21.90
C VAL A 225 -32.99 4.67 22.88
N ALA A 226 -32.18 5.67 22.50
CA ALA A 226 -31.94 6.86 23.31
C ALA A 226 -33.13 7.83 23.31
N GLU A 227 -33.88 7.93 22.21
CA GLU A 227 -35.12 8.72 22.13
C GLU A 227 -36.27 8.08 22.92
N ASP A 228 -36.41 6.75 22.89
CA ASP A 228 -37.40 6.03 23.71
C ASP A 228 -37.10 6.09 25.23
N GLU A 229 -35.82 6.08 25.63
CA GLU A 229 -35.44 6.25 27.06
C GLU A 229 -35.61 7.69 27.57
N MET A 230 -35.63 8.69 26.67
CA MET A 230 -35.96 10.09 27.01
C MET A 230 -37.48 10.35 27.00
N ALA A 231 -38.25 9.63 26.20
CA ALA A 231 -39.71 9.79 26.11
C ALA A 231 -40.48 9.23 27.33
N ASP A 232 -39.91 8.27 28.06
CA ASP A 232 -40.55 7.66 29.25
C ASP A 232 -40.34 8.47 30.56
N GLN A 233 -39.59 9.58 30.50
CA GLN A 233 -39.30 10.41 31.68
C GLN A 233 -40.12 11.70 31.78
N ASP A 234 -40.93 12.06 30.78
CA ASP A 234 -41.64 13.36 30.75
C ASP A 234 -43.18 13.25 30.79
N ALA A 235 -43.70 12.19 31.40
CA ALA A 235 -45.14 12.01 31.60
C ALA A 235 -45.59 12.32 33.05
N THR A 236 -45.23 13.47 33.61
CA THR A 236 -46.01 14.03 34.73
C THR A 236 -46.13 15.57 34.67
N THR A 237 -47.36 16.05 34.82
CA THR A 237 -47.81 17.43 35.15
C THR A 237 -48.07 18.45 34.02
N GLY A 238 -49.33 18.49 33.55
CA GLY A 238 -50.33 19.46 33.99
C GLY A 238 -50.29 20.93 33.51
N ASP A 239 -51.22 21.23 32.58
CA ASP A 239 -52.12 22.41 32.49
C ASP A 239 -51.66 23.79 31.90
N LYS A 240 -52.12 24.04 30.65
CA LYS A 240 -52.77 25.22 29.98
C LYS A 240 -52.62 26.70 30.49
N PRO A 241 -53.01 27.72 29.68
CA PRO A 241 -52.59 28.10 28.32
C PRO A 241 -52.33 29.64 28.17
N GLY A 242 -51.78 30.10 27.03
CA GLY A 242 -51.65 31.55 26.77
C GLY A 242 -51.44 31.90 25.29
N ASP A 243 -52.25 32.86 24.82
CA ASP A 243 -52.42 33.39 23.46
C ASP A 243 -51.17 33.86 22.72
N GLY A 244 -51.26 33.91 21.38
CA GLY A 244 -50.44 34.83 20.58
C GLY A 244 -50.31 34.53 19.09
N ALA A 245 -51.23 35.07 18.31
CA ALA A 245 -51.32 35.10 16.84
C ALA A 245 -50.01 35.28 16.02
N ALA A 246 -49.91 34.60 14.88
CA ALA A 246 -50.03 35.19 13.52
C ALA A 246 -49.28 34.36 12.44
N THR A 247 -50.05 33.66 11.61
CA THR A 247 -49.76 33.19 10.23
C THR A 247 -49.94 34.38 9.23
N PRO A 248 -49.76 34.26 7.88
CA PRO A 248 -49.40 33.07 7.08
C PRO A 248 -48.49 33.24 5.84
N ALA A 249 -48.14 32.07 5.27
CA ALA A 249 -48.13 31.63 3.86
C ALA A 249 -47.33 32.43 2.80
N SER A 250 -46.76 31.84 1.75
CA SER A 250 -47.23 30.79 0.83
C SER A 250 -46.01 30.36 -0.01
N GLU A 251 -45.79 29.07 -0.32
CA GLU A 251 -46.21 28.38 -1.57
C GLU A 251 -45.72 29.07 -2.86
N LEU A 252 -45.31 28.46 -3.96
CA LEU A 252 -45.19 27.09 -4.53
C LEU A 252 -44.54 27.30 -5.92
N GLY A 253 -44.13 26.23 -6.61
CA GLY A 253 -43.95 26.21 -8.07
C GLY A 253 -42.53 25.87 -8.53
N ASP A 254 -42.11 24.64 -8.83
CA ASP A 254 -42.60 23.59 -9.76
C ASP A 254 -41.94 23.64 -11.16
N THR A 255 -41.79 22.44 -11.75
CA THR A 255 -41.54 22.09 -13.17
C THR A 255 -40.09 22.18 -13.71
N ASP A 256 -39.54 21.31 -14.58
CA ASP A 256 -39.98 20.10 -15.31
C ASP A 256 -38.76 19.43 -16.00
N ALA A 257 -38.92 18.16 -16.43
CA ALA A 257 -38.44 17.49 -17.67
C ALA A 257 -36.99 17.63 -18.21
N ALA A 258 -36.36 16.68 -18.92
CA ALA A 258 -36.55 15.26 -19.30
C ALA A 258 -35.40 14.87 -20.28
N ALA A 259 -35.28 13.55 -20.57
CA ALA A 259 -34.69 12.87 -21.75
C ALA A 259 -33.14 12.67 -21.80
N ALA A 260 -32.63 11.41 -21.75
CA ALA A 260 -32.40 10.43 -22.86
C ALA A 260 -31.13 10.79 -23.66
N ASP A 261 -30.23 9.94 -24.17
CA ASP A 261 -30.16 8.53 -24.59
C ASP A 261 -28.65 8.32 -24.94
N THR A 262 -27.92 7.24 -24.64
CA THR A 262 -27.65 6.10 -25.54
C THR A 262 -26.35 5.40 -25.10
N VAL A 263 -26.30 4.08 -25.25
CA VAL A 263 -25.13 3.19 -25.10
C VAL A 263 -24.55 2.88 -26.49
N PRO A 264 -23.24 2.61 -26.62
CA PRO A 264 -22.90 1.30 -27.19
C PRO A 264 -21.77 0.57 -26.46
N THR A 265 -21.95 -0.74 -26.46
CA THR A 265 -21.12 -1.84 -26.00
C THR A 265 -19.86 -2.05 -26.85
N ASP A 266 -18.75 -2.48 -26.24
CA ASP A 266 -17.93 -3.54 -26.83
C ASP A 266 -17.02 -4.28 -25.82
N ARG A 267 -16.81 -5.57 -26.09
CA ARG A 267 -16.17 -6.62 -25.26
C ARG A 267 -14.70 -6.34 -24.90
N PRO A 268 -14.21 -6.85 -23.76
CA PRO A 268 -12.78 -7.03 -23.57
C PRO A 268 -12.30 -8.39 -24.12
N SER A 269 -11.26 -8.33 -24.95
CA SER A 269 -10.44 -9.45 -25.37
C SER A 269 -9.50 -9.88 -24.25
N ASP A 270 -9.56 -11.18 -23.96
CA ASP A 270 -8.71 -11.97 -23.08
C ASP A 270 -7.23 -11.90 -23.51
N SER A 271 -6.34 -11.55 -22.57
CA SER A 271 -4.93 -11.94 -22.64
C SER A 271 -4.36 -11.97 -21.23
N GLY A 272 -4.37 -13.17 -20.65
CA GLY A 272 -3.68 -13.49 -19.40
C GLY A 272 -2.18 -13.28 -19.54
N ALA A 273 -1.62 -12.46 -18.66
CA ALA A 273 -0.21 -12.47 -18.33
C ALA A 273 -0.05 -13.28 -17.05
N GLU A 274 0.35 -14.54 -17.21
CA GLU A 274 0.83 -15.38 -16.13
C GLU A 274 2.11 -14.77 -15.56
N ASP A 275 2.09 -14.34 -14.30
CA ASP A 275 3.32 -14.03 -13.56
C ASP A 275 3.73 -15.25 -12.72
N ARG A 276 4.95 -15.71 -12.99
CA ARG A 276 5.58 -16.84 -12.32
C ARG A 276 6.37 -16.27 -11.15
N SER A 277 5.76 -16.32 -9.96
CA SER A 277 6.53 -16.29 -8.72
C SER A 277 7.43 -17.52 -8.69
N ALA A 278 8.73 -17.31 -8.89
CA ALA A 278 9.74 -18.33 -8.69
C ALA A 278 9.77 -18.71 -7.20
N GLN A 279 9.25 -19.90 -6.91
CA GLN A 279 9.53 -20.66 -5.69
C GLN A 279 10.33 -21.91 -6.09
N ASP A 280 11.51 -22.01 -5.48
CA ASP A 280 12.31 -23.18 -5.07
C ASP A 280 12.82 -24.20 -6.10
N ASP A 281 14.15 -24.39 -6.10
CA ASP A 281 14.74 -25.73 -5.91
C ASP A 281 16.22 -25.63 -5.41
N GLU A 282 16.43 -25.69 -4.09
CA GLU A 282 17.72 -26.10 -3.52
C GLU A 282 17.76 -27.62 -3.49
N THR A 283 18.32 -28.25 -4.52
CA THR A 283 18.74 -29.64 -4.42
C THR A 283 20.05 -29.72 -3.64
N VAL A 284 19.96 -30.05 -2.36
CA VAL A 284 21.07 -30.52 -1.53
C VAL A 284 21.61 -31.83 -2.13
N SER A 285 22.76 -31.75 -2.81
CA SER A 285 23.52 -32.93 -3.20
C SER A 285 24.34 -33.41 -1.99
N THR A 286 23.89 -34.50 -1.38
CA THR A 286 24.62 -35.23 -0.35
C THR A 286 25.72 -36.08 -1.00
N GLY A 287 26.93 -35.53 -1.07
CA GLY A 287 28.13 -36.29 -1.41
C GLY A 287 28.52 -37.25 -0.29
N LYS A 288 28.27 -38.55 -0.47
CA LYS A 288 28.81 -39.63 0.36
C LYS A 288 30.23 -40.00 -0.12
N PRO A 289 31.20 -40.30 0.77
CA PRO A 289 32.59 -40.52 0.39
C PRO A 289 32.83 -41.93 -0.13
N ALA A 290 33.79 -42.08 -1.06
CA ALA A 290 34.33 -43.36 -1.49
C ALA A 290 35.49 -43.83 -0.56
N PRO A 291 35.70 -45.15 -0.39
CA PRO A 291 36.64 -45.68 0.59
C PRO A 291 38.07 -45.85 0.05
N GLY A 292 39.00 -45.64 0.97
CA GLY A 292 40.33 -46.25 1.16
C GLY A 292 41.13 -46.82 -0.01
N ASP A 293 42.40 -46.42 -0.08
CA ASP A 293 43.51 -47.35 -0.23
C ASP A 293 44.82 -46.78 0.34
N GLY A 294 45.42 -47.56 1.26
CA GLY A 294 46.87 -47.77 1.34
C GLY A 294 47.77 -46.67 1.91
N ASP A 295 47.99 -46.71 3.21
CA ASP A 295 49.33 -46.42 3.79
C ASP A 295 50.34 -47.46 3.27
N PRO A 296 51.64 -47.13 3.08
CA PRO A 296 52.50 -47.20 4.26
C PRO A 296 53.79 -46.33 4.28
N LYS A 297 54.28 -46.18 5.52
CA LYS A 297 55.69 -46.12 5.99
C LYS A 297 56.43 -44.77 6.03
N ALA A 298 56.48 -44.23 7.25
CA ALA A 298 57.68 -44.05 8.09
C ALA A 298 59.02 -43.64 7.43
N SER A 299 59.50 -42.43 7.80
CA SER A 299 60.87 -42.25 8.30
C SER A 299 60.95 -40.99 9.17
N ALA A 300 61.51 -41.16 10.36
CA ALA A 300 62.04 -40.10 11.20
C ALA A 300 63.21 -39.39 10.49
N ASP A 301 63.47 -38.12 10.81
CA ASP A 301 64.57 -37.79 11.74
C ASP A 301 64.65 -36.28 12.00
N ASP A 302 64.90 -35.98 13.27
CA ASP A 302 65.16 -34.68 13.85
C ASP A 302 66.69 -34.48 13.87
N LYS A 303 67.21 -33.37 13.31
CA LYS A 303 68.57 -32.90 13.63
C LYS A 303 68.83 -31.46 13.20
N LYS A 304 68.96 -30.62 14.23
CA LYS A 304 69.86 -29.46 14.41
C LYS A 304 70.67 -28.99 13.20
N GLY A 305 70.54 -27.68 12.93
CA GLY A 305 71.50 -26.81 12.26
C GLY A 305 71.09 -25.37 12.46
#